data_AF-A0A967Y060-F1
#
_entry.id   AF-A0A967Y060-F1
#
_cell.length_a   1.000
_cell.length_b   1.000
_cell.length_c   1.000
_cell.angle_alpha   90.00
_cell.angle_beta   90.00
_cell.angle_gamma   90.00
#
_symmetry.space_group_name_H-M   'P 1'
#
loop_
_entity.id
_entity.type
_entity.pdbx_description
1 polymer ?
#
loop_
_entity_poly.entity_id
_entity_poly.type
_entity_poly.pdbx_seq_one_letter_code
_entity_poly.pdbx_strand_id
1 'polypeptide(L)'
;MKESPSPITYAGYLQLNKILSSQKRKSEEFEAPAHDEMLFIVVHQTYELWFKQILHELDSVMEMFKADYVNEKNMGIAVSRLHRIVEIQKILIDQIRVLETMTPLDFLDFRNYLTPASGFQSFQFRCMEIKLGLKTPERVKYSQQAYHNLFAENEQEQLLKMEAESTLFDLVENWLERTPFLELNEFRFLQAYQEAV
;
A
#
# COMPACT_ATOMS: atom_id res chain seq x y z
N MET A 1 15.19 -40.87 -0.69
CA MET A 1 16.01 -39.66 -0.49
C MET A 1 15.26 -38.48 -1.09
N LYS A 2 14.94 -37.45 -0.30
CA LYS A 2 14.47 -36.19 -0.89
C LYS A 2 15.68 -35.54 -1.57
N GLU A 3 15.57 -35.25 -2.87
CA GLU A 3 16.62 -34.53 -3.60
C GLU A 3 16.92 -33.21 -2.87
N SER A 4 18.21 -32.97 -2.60
CA SER A 4 18.65 -31.69 -2.06
C SER A 4 18.32 -30.59 -3.07
N PRO A 5 17.68 -29.49 -2.68
CA PRO A 5 17.35 -28.42 -3.61
C PRO A 5 18.61 -27.88 -4.27
N SER A 6 18.57 -27.69 -5.59
CA SER A 6 19.67 -27.11 -6.37
C SER A 6 20.13 -25.78 -5.74
N PRO A 7 21.44 -25.45 -5.77
CA PRO A 7 21.95 -24.25 -5.15
C PRO A 7 21.27 -23.00 -5.75
N ILE A 8 20.62 -22.21 -4.89
CA ILE A 8 19.99 -20.96 -5.29
C ILE A 8 21.04 -19.84 -5.26
N THR A 9 21.19 -19.11 -6.37
CA THR A 9 22.05 -17.91 -6.43
C THR A 9 21.27 -16.67 -5.99
N TYR A 10 21.96 -15.68 -5.40
CA TYR A 10 21.36 -14.41 -4.98
C TYR A 10 20.59 -13.72 -6.11
N ALA A 11 21.22 -13.60 -7.29
CA ALA A 11 20.62 -12.97 -8.46
C ALA A 11 19.39 -13.74 -8.99
N GLY A 12 19.41 -15.07 -8.92
CA GLY A 12 18.29 -15.93 -9.31
C GLY A 12 17.11 -15.81 -8.35
N TYR A 13 17.39 -15.83 -7.03
CA TYR A 13 16.37 -15.71 -6.00
C TYR A 13 15.60 -14.38 -6.07
N LEU A 14 16.34 -13.26 -6.13
CA LEU A 14 15.75 -11.92 -6.18
C LEU A 14 15.29 -11.50 -7.58
N GLN A 15 15.51 -12.35 -8.58
CA GLN A 15 15.21 -12.05 -9.99
C GLN A 15 15.80 -10.71 -10.45
N LEU A 16 17.06 -10.44 -10.07
CA LEU A 16 17.69 -9.13 -10.26
C LEU A 16 17.68 -8.67 -11.73
N ASN A 17 17.74 -9.59 -12.69
CA ASN A 17 17.63 -9.24 -14.10
C ASN A 17 16.31 -8.50 -14.40
N LYS A 18 15.18 -8.92 -13.81
CA LYS A 18 13.90 -8.22 -13.99
C LYS A 18 13.91 -6.85 -13.31
N ILE A 19 14.39 -6.80 -12.07
CA ILE A 19 14.39 -5.56 -11.28
C ILE A 19 15.34 -4.53 -11.91
N LEU A 20 16.59 -4.90 -12.19
CA LEU A 20 17.65 -3.99 -12.66
C LEU A 20 17.66 -3.74 -14.18
N SER A 21 16.71 -4.31 -14.93
CA SER A 21 16.52 -4.03 -16.37
C SER A 21 15.19 -3.32 -16.65
N SER A 22 14.51 -2.83 -15.61
CA SER A 22 13.20 -2.16 -15.72
C SER A 22 13.31 -0.63 -15.78
N GLN A 23 14.52 -0.06 -15.77
CA GLN A 23 14.77 1.39 -15.76
C GLN A 23 14.91 1.95 -17.18
N LYS A 24 13.79 2.04 -17.90
CA LYS A 24 13.75 2.63 -19.25
C LYS A 24 13.46 4.12 -19.17
N ARG A 25 14.48 4.94 -19.44
CA ARG A 25 14.37 6.40 -19.51
C ARG A 25 13.72 6.83 -20.81
N LYS A 26 12.63 7.58 -20.73
CA LYS A 26 11.90 8.08 -21.90
C LYS A 26 12.65 9.19 -22.61
N SER A 27 13.41 10.01 -21.89
CA SER A 27 14.24 11.08 -22.48
C SER A 27 15.33 10.56 -23.41
N GLU A 28 15.76 9.29 -23.27
CA GLU A 28 16.73 8.65 -24.19
C GLU A 28 16.21 8.51 -25.62
N GLU A 29 14.89 8.57 -25.83
CA GLU A 29 14.28 8.55 -27.16
C GLU A 29 14.32 9.92 -27.87
N PHE A 30 14.78 10.97 -27.19
CA PHE A 30 14.80 12.35 -27.68
C PHE A 30 16.24 12.91 -27.79
N GLU A 31 16.37 14.14 -28.30
CA GLU A 31 17.67 14.75 -28.62
C GLU A 31 18.58 14.98 -27.41
N ALA A 32 18.00 15.21 -26.22
CA ALA A 32 18.73 15.48 -24.99
C ALA A 32 18.27 14.53 -23.87
N PRO A 33 19.05 13.48 -23.54
CA PRO A 33 18.72 12.59 -22.43
C PRO A 33 18.87 13.32 -21.10
N ALA A 34 17.84 13.24 -20.25
CA ALA A 34 17.87 13.78 -18.91
C ALA A 34 18.56 12.79 -17.95
N HIS A 35 19.54 13.30 -17.18
CA HIS A 35 20.26 12.48 -16.22
C HIS A 35 19.34 12.02 -15.06
N ASP A 36 18.61 12.97 -14.47
CA ASP A 36 17.81 12.76 -13.26
C ASP A 36 16.53 11.94 -13.49
N GLU A 37 16.17 11.64 -14.75
CA GLU A 37 15.08 10.71 -15.03
C GLU A 37 15.36 9.31 -14.45
N MET A 38 16.63 8.88 -14.38
CA MET A 38 16.99 7.61 -13.71
C MET A 38 16.60 7.66 -12.22
N LEU A 39 16.92 8.75 -11.53
CA LEU A 39 16.57 8.94 -10.13
C LEU A 39 15.04 8.92 -9.95
N PHE A 40 14.33 9.65 -10.81
CA PHE A 40 12.86 9.68 -10.81
C PHE A 40 12.28 8.26 -10.92
N ILE A 41 12.76 7.45 -11.87
CA ILE A 41 12.30 6.06 -12.06
C ILE A 41 12.61 5.20 -10.83
N VAL A 42 13.85 5.22 -10.34
CA VAL A 42 14.29 4.36 -9.22
C VAL A 42 13.51 4.67 -7.94
N VAL A 43 13.27 5.95 -7.65
CA VAL A 43 12.47 6.37 -6.48
C VAL A 43 11.04 5.82 -6.59
N HIS A 44 10.37 5.98 -7.73
CA HIS A 44 9.00 5.49 -7.91
C HIS A 44 8.91 3.96 -7.90
N GLN A 45 9.88 3.26 -8.53
CA GLN A 45 9.94 1.80 -8.46
C GLN A 45 10.16 1.30 -7.03
N THR A 46 10.95 2.01 -6.23
CA THR A 46 11.17 1.68 -4.82
C THR A 46 9.88 1.90 -4.00
N TYR A 47 9.13 2.98 -4.25
CA TYR A 47 7.80 3.18 -3.68
C TYR A 47 6.87 1.99 -4.00
N GLU A 48 6.78 1.58 -5.26
CA GLU A 48 5.89 0.49 -5.69
C GLU A 48 6.29 -0.88 -5.09
N LEU A 49 7.59 -1.13 -4.87
CA LEU A 49 8.05 -2.32 -4.14
C LEU A 49 7.61 -2.30 -2.67
N TRP A 50 7.71 -1.14 -2.01
CA TRP A 50 7.24 -0.98 -0.63
C TRP A 50 5.72 -1.03 -0.52
N PHE A 51 4.97 -0.46 -1.47
CA PHE A 51 3.51 -0.59 -1.51
C PHE A 51 3.09 -2.05 -1.63
N LYS A 52 3.78 -2.82 -2.48
CA LYS A 52 3.56 -4.27 -2.57
C LYS A 52 3.79 -4.97 -1.24
N GLN A 53 4.86 -4.62 -0.51
CA GLN A 53 5.13 -5.18 0.81
C GLN A 53 4.04 -4.79 1.83
N ILE A 54 3.61 -3.53 1.84
CA ILE A 54 2.54 -3.07 2.72
C ILE A 54 1.24 -3.83 2.44
N LEU A 55 0.85 -3.97 1.17
CA LEU A 55 -0.34 -4.73 0.76
C LEU A 55 -0.23 -6.20 1.20
N HIS A 56 0.94 -6.82 1.06
CA HIS A 56 1.17 -8.19 1.53
C HIS A 56 0.95 -8.35 3.04
N GLU A 57 1.48 -7.42 3.85
CA GLU A 57 1.25 -7.43 5.30
C GLU A 57 -0.23 -7.15 5.64
N LEU A 58 -0.82 -6.16 4.98
CA LEU A 58 -2.20 -5.72 5.20
C LEU A 58 -3.21 -6.83 4.89
N ASP A 59 -3.08 -7.49 3.74
CA ASP A 59 -3.92 -8.62 3.36
C ASP A 59 -3.80 -9.75 4.40
N SER A 60 -2.60 -10.01 4.89
CA SER A 60 -2.37 -11.05 5.89
C SER A 60 -2.94 -10.69 7.27
N VAL A 61 -2.97 -9.40 7.64
CA VAL A 61 -3.65 -8.92 8.83
C VAL A 61 -5.16 -9.02 8.65
N MET A 62 -5.72 -8.50 7.56
CA MET A 62 -7.15 -8.54 7.28
C MET A 62 -7.69 -9.97 7.34
N GLU A 63 -6.97 -10.95 6.78
CA GLU A 63 -7.36 -12.36 6.83
C GLU A 63 -7.48 -12.91 8.27
N MET A 64 -6.67 -12.42 9.21
CA MET A 64 -6.74 -12.82 10.62
C MET A 64 -8.00 -12.32 11.33
N PHE A 65 -8.59 -11.23 10.85
CA PHE A 65 -9.78 -10.60 11.43
C PHE A 65 -11.09 -10.96 10.70
N LYS A 66 -11.03 -11.62 9.54
CA LYS A 66 -12.23 -12.07 8.81
C LYS A 66 -13.02 -13.17 9.51
N ALA A 67 -12.39 -13.95 10.36
CA ALA A 67 -13.07 -15.03 11.08
C ALA A 67 -13.98 -14.50 12.20
N ASP A 68 -15.00 -15.28 12.54
CA ASP A 68 -15.91 -14.93 13.65
C ASP A 68 -15.21 -14.88 15.00
N TYR A 69 -14.17 -15.69 15.15
CA TYR A 69 -13.32 -15.74 16.32
C TYR A 69 -11.87 -15.43 15.95
N VAL A 70 -11.33 -14.37 16.55
CA VAL A 70 -9.93 -13.99 16.39
C VAL A 70 -9.11 -14.74 17.42
N ASN A 71 -8.24 -15.64 16.95
CA ASN A 71 -7.31 -16.36 17.82
C ASN A 71 -6.32 -15.38 18.48
N GLU A 72 -6.21 -15.40 19.81
CA GLU A 72 -5.30 -14.52 20.56
C GLU A 72 -3.83 -14.61 20.08
N LYS A 73 -3.39 -15.78 19.59
CA LYS A 73 -2.04 -15.93 19.00
C LYS A 73 -1.85 -15.08 17.75
N ASN A 74 -2.91 -14.81 17.00
CA ASN A 74 -2.87 -13.94 15.82
C ASN A 74 -2.72 -12.46 16.21
N MET A 75 -3.04 -12.07 17.44
CA MET A 75 -2.94 -10.67 17.87
C MET A 75 -1.50 -10.17 17.95
N GLY A 76 -0.60 -10.96 18.55
CA GLY A 76 0.82 -10.62 18.54
C GLY A 76 1.38 -10.50 17.11
N ILE A 77 0.94 -11.37 16.20
CA ILE A 77 1.37 -11.36 14.80
C ILE A 77 0.80 -10.13 14.07
N ALA A 78 -0.49 -9.83 14.24
CA ALA A 78 -1.13 -8.67 13.63
C ALA A 78 -0.47 -7.37 14.06
N VAL A 79 -0.23 -7.20 15.37
CA VAL A 79 0.50 -6.04 15.92
C VAL A 79 1.90 -5.93 15.32
N SER A 80 2.65 -7.04 15.27
CA SER A 80 4.00 -7.04 14.68
C SER A 80 4.01 -6.64 13.20
N ARG A 81 3.02 -7.08 12.41
CA ARG A 81 2.90 -6.74 10.99
C ARG A 81 2.45 -5.31 10.77
N LEU A 82 1.50 -4.81 11.55
CA LEU A 82 1.09 -3.40 11.52
C LEU A 82 2.27 -2.50 11.91
N HIS A 83 3.05 -2.88 12.92
CA HIS A 83 4.28 -2.16 13.27
C HIS A 83 5.28 -2.17 12.11
N ARG A 84 5.43 -3.28 11.39
CA ARG A 84 6.26 -3.32 10.17
C ARG A 84 5.77 -2.35 9.10
N ILE A 85 4.46 -2.26 8.86
CA ILE A 85 3.89 -1.26 7.93
C ILE A 85 4.28 0.16 8.36
N VAL A 86 4.20 0.48 9.66
CA VAL A 86 4.62 1.79 10.19
C VAL A 86 6.10 2.06 9.93
N GLU A 87 6.99 1.10 10.15
CA GLU A 87 8.42 1.28 9.85
C GLU A 87 8.68 1.49 8.35
N ILE A 88 7.96 0.78 7.48
CA ILE A 88 8.04 1.01 6.03
C ILE A 88 7.58 2.43 5.69
N GLN A 89 6.47 2.90 6.25
CA GLN A 89 5.96 4.25 5.99
C GLN A 89 6.96 5.34 6.41
N LYS A 90 7.71 5.15 7.50
CA LYS A 90 8.81 6.07 7.87
C LYS A 90 9.88 6.16 6.78
N ILE A 91 10.28 5.02 6.22
CA ILE A 91 11.23 4.97 5.09
C ILE A 91 10.64 5.69 3.87
N LEU A 92 9.36 5.48 3.56
CA LEU A 92 8.67 6.14 2.45
C LEU A 92 8.65 7.67 2.58
N ILE A 93 8.50 8.18 3.81
CA ILE A 93 8.56 9.62 4.11
C ILE A 93 9.99 10.14 3.93
N ASP A 94 10.99 9.46 4.50
CA ASP A 94 12.39 9.88 4.38
C ASP A 94 12.90 9.81 2.93
N GLN A 95 12.38 8.88 2.12
CA GLN A 95 12.73 8.72 0.71
C GLN A 95 12.43 9.98 -0.12
N ILE A 96 11.46 10.81 0.28
CA ILE A 96 11.16 12.08 -0.40
C ILE A 96 12.41 12.96 -0.48
N ARG A 97 13.25 12.96 0.56
CA ARG A 97 14.49 13.75 0.61
C ARG A 97 15.48 13.40 -0.48
N VAL A 98 15.46 12.16 -0.97
CA VAL A 98 16.31 11.74 -2.09
C VAL A 98 15.80 12.38 -3.38
N LEU A 99 14.48 12.41 -3.59
CA LEU A 99 13.88 13.04 -4.75
C LEU A 99 14.05 14.57 -4.73
N GLU A 100 14.06 15.19 -3.55
CA GLU A 100 14.32 16.63 -3.37
C GLU A 100 15.74 17.07 -3.77
N THR A 101 16.65 16.14 -4.02
CA THR A 101 17.98 16.45 -4.57
C THR A 101 17.95 16.80 -6.06
N MET A 102 16.89 16.44 -6.78
CA MET A 102 16.65 16.83 -8.16
C MET A 102 16.14 18.27 -8.22
N THR A 103 16.78 19.12 -9.02
CA THR A 103 16.33 20.51 -9.12
C THR A 103 15.07 20.61 -9.97
N PRO A 104 14.24 21.65 -9.77
CA PRO A 104 13.09 21.89 -10.63
C PRO A 104 13.46 22.07 -12.11
N LEU A 105 14.66 22.59 -12.42
CA LEU A 105 15.14 22.74 -13.79
C LEU A 105 15.43 21.37 -14.42
N ASP A 106 16.18 20.52 -13.71
CA ASP A 106 16.47 19.15 -14.18
C ASP A 106 15.18 18.33 -14.36
N PHE A 107 14.18 18.54 -13.49
CA PHE A 107 12.87 17.92 -13.65
C PHE A 107 12.14 18.39 -14.92
N LEU A 108 12.24 19.67 -15.27
CA LEU A 108 11.58 20.22 -16.47
C LEU A 108 12.15 19.64 -17.77
N ASP A 109 13.41 19.20 -17.79
CA ASP A 109 14.06 18.60 -18.95
C ASP A 109 13.35 17.33 -19.44
N PHE A 110 12.70 16.58 -18.56
CA PHE A 110 11.98 15.35 -18.93
C PHE A 110 10.48 15.33 -18.58
N ARG A 111 9.99 16.31 -17.80
CA ARG A 111 8.59 16.38 -17.36
C ARG A 111 7.59 16.25 -18.52
N ASN A 112 7.88 16.86 -19.67
CA ASN A 112 6.96 16.85 -20.82
C ASN A 112 6.78 15.45 -21.42
N TYR A 113 7.75 14.55 -21.26
CA TYR A 113 7.67 13.18 -21.74
C TYR A 113 6.78 12.27 -20.88
N LEU A 114 6.46 12.71 -19.66
CA LEU A 114 5.66 11.96 -18.72
C LEU A 114 4.15 12.17 -18.92
N THR A 115 3.71 13.15 -19.70
CA THR A 115 2.27 13.41 -19.89
C THR A 115 1.64 12.29 -20.73
N PRO A 116 0.48 11.71 -20.36
CA PRO A 116 -0.42 12.09 -19.26
C PRO A 116 -0.21 11.32 -17.94
N ALA A 117 0.87 10.54 -17.82
CA ALA A 117 1.14 9.72 -16.64
C ALA A 117 1.25 10.57 -15.36
N SER A 118 0.65 10.09 -14.28
CA SER A 118 0.64 10.78 -12.99
C SER A 118 0.63 9.82 -11.81
N GLY A 119 1.13 10.28 -10.65
CA GLY A 119 0.99 9.56 -9.38
C GLY A 119 -0.46 9.27 -8.98
N PHE A 120 -1.44 9.99 -9.55
CA PHE A 120 -2.87 9.65 -9.41
C PHE A 120 -3.23 8.27 -9.97
N GLN A 121 -2.39 7.70 -10.84
CA GLN A 121 -2.54 6.39 -11.47
C GLN A 121 -1.71 5.30 -10.77
N SER A 122 -1.21 5.53 -9.55
CA SER A 122 -0.61 4.43 -8.76
C SER A 122 -1.71 3.51 -8.24
N PHE A 123 -1.83 2.34 -8.88
CA PHE A 123 -2.85 1.33 -8.55
C PHE A 123 -2.68 0.81 -7.12
N GLN A 124 -1.46 0.41 -6.73
CA GLN A 124 -1.19 -0.12 -5.40
C GLN A 124 -1.46 0.90 -4.29
N PHE A 125 -1.20 2.20 -4.55
CA PHE A 125 -1.55 3.26 -3.61
C PHE A 125 -3.07 3.34 -3.37
N ARG A 126 -3.89 3.23 -4.43
CA ARG A 126 -5.36 3.19 -4.30
C ARG A 126 -5.84 1.93 -3.59
N CYS A 127 -5.25 0.77 -3.89
CA CYS A 127 -5.54 -0.48 -3.16
C CYS A 127 -5.31 -0.32 -1.66
N MET A 128 -4.21 0.33 -1.26
CA MET A 128 -3.89 0.56 0.15
C MET A 128 -4.92 1.47 0.82
N GLU A 129 -5.29 2.59 0.19
CA GLU A 129 -6.31 3.50 0.72
C GLU A 129 -7.66 2.79 0.93
N ILE A 130 -8.11 2.01 -0.06
CA ILE A 130 -9.38 1.27 0.02
C ILE A 130 -9.31 0.25 1.15
N LYS A 131 -8.26 -0.58 1.19
CA LYS A 131 -8.09 -1.62 2.20
C LYS A 131 -7.96 -1.06 3.61
N LEU A 132 -7.40 0.13 3.79
CA LEU A 132 -7.33 0.79 5.10
C LEU A 132 -8.69 1.36 5.55
N GLY A 133 -9.59 1.69 4.61
CA GLY A 133 -10.94 2.14 4.93
C GLY A 133 -11.42 3.43 4.25
N LEU A 134 -10.61 4.06 3.38
CA LEU A 134 -10.99 5.32 2.75
C LEU A 134 -12.15 5.13 1.76
N LYS A 135 -13.34 5.61 2.12
CA LYS A 135 -14.55 5.48 1.31
C LYS A 135 -14.59 6.54 0.20
N THR A 136 -15.24 6.20 -0.93
CA THR A 136 -15.33 7.08 -2.11
C THR A 136 -15.91 8.48 -1.83
N PRO A 137 -16.94 8.66 -0.98
CA PRO A 137 -17.47 10.00 -0.65
C PRO A 137 -16.47 10.91 0.08
N GLU A 138 -15.47 10.35 0.76
CA GLU A 138 -14.45 11.09 1.52
C GLU A 138 -13.29 11.57 0.63
N ARG A 139 -13.23 11.08 -0.61
CA ARG A 139 -12.18 11.45 -1.57
C ARG A 139 -12.43 12.84 -2.14
N VAL A 140 -11.40 13.68 -2.18
CA VAL A 140 -11.44 14.99 -2.84
C VAL A 140 -11.55 14.81 -4.35
N LYS A 141 -12.55 15.45 -4.97
CA LYS A 141 -12.76 15.41 -6.43
C LYS A 141 -11.80 16.37 -7.14
N TYR A 142 -10.67 15.87 -7.64
CA TYR A 142 -9.67 16.69 -8.33
C TYR A 142 -10.02 16.99 -9.81
N SER A 143 -10.68 16.07 -10.52
CA SER A 143 -10.96 16.18 -11.97
C SER A 143 -12.45 16.20 -12.34
N GLN A 144 -13.35 16.39 -11.37
CA GLN A 144 -14.81 16.16 -11.51
C GLN A 144 -15.20 14.73 -11.99
N GLN A 145 -14.23 13.85 -12.24
CA GLN A 145 -14.43 12.45 -12.60
C GLN A 145 -14.13 11.57 -11.38
N ALA A 146 -14.66 10.34 -11.41
CA ALA A 146 -14.33 9.36 -10.38
C ALA A 146 -12.86 8.95 -10.49
N TYR A 147 -12.20 8.70 -9.34
CA TYR A 147 -10.76 8.41 -9.32
C TYR A 147 -10.39 7.14 -10.12
N HIS A 148 -11.30 6.15 -10.17
CA HIS A 148 -11.08 4.91 -10.92
C HIS A 148 -11.02 5.14 -12.44
N ASN A 149 -11.60 6.21 -12.98
CA ASN A 149 -11.56 6.51 -14.42
C ASN A 149 -10.15 6.78 -14.97
N LEU A 150 -9.16 6.91 -14.10
CA LEU A 150 -7.75 7.12 -14.46
C LEU A 150 -6.99 5.82 -14.79
N PHE A 151 -7.62 4.66 -14.54
CA PHE A 151 -7.02 3.32 -14.65
C PHE A 151 -7.56 2.55 -15.87
N ALA A 152 -6.88 1.48 -16.28
CA ALA A 152 -7.40 0.58 -17.31
C ALA A 152 -8.62 -0.21 -16.82
N GLU A 153 -9.48 -0.69 -17.72
CA GLU A 153 -10.76 -1.37 -17.37
C GLU A 153 -10.58 -2.51 -16.35
N ASN A 154 -9.54 -3.33 -16.52
CA ASN A 154 -9.24 -4.43 -15.61
C ASN A 154 -8.86 -3.96 -14.19
N GLU A 155 -8.18 -2.82 -14.06
CA GLU A 155 -7.81 -2.22 -12.78
C GLU A 155 -9.01 -1.54 -12.13
N GLN A 156 -9.88 -0.91 -12.93
CA GLN A 156 -11.14 -0.33 -12.46
C GLN A 156 -12.03 -1.39 -11.82
N GLU A 157 -12.22 -2.52 -12.49
CA GLU A 157 -13.00 -3.65 -11.96
C GLU A 157 -12.41 -4.16 -10.63
N GLN A 158 -11.09 -4.24 -10.52
CA GLN A 158 -10.42 -4.66 -9.29
C GLN A 158 -10.65 -3.66 -8.15
N LEU A 159 -10.52 -2.36 -8.41
CA LEU A 159 -10.75 -1.31 -7.41
C LEU A 159 -12.21 -1.32 -6.92
N LEU A 160 -13.17 -1.39 -7.84
CA LEU A 160 -14.60 -1.45 -7.51
C LEU A 160 -14.95 -2.71 -6.71
N LYS A 161 -14.34 -3.85 -7.05
CA LYS A 161 -14.50 -5.08 -6.27
C LYS A 161 -13.95 -4.91 -4.85
N MET A 162 -12.75 -4.33 -4.71
CA MET A 162 -12.15 -4.08 -3.40
C MET A 162 -12.97 -3.09 -2.54
N GLU A 163 -13.63 -2.10 -3.15
CA GLU A 163 -14.54 -1.20 -2.42
C GLU A 163 -15.76 -1.91 -1.81
N ALA A 164 -16.19 -3.02 -2.41
CA ALA A 164 -17.30 -3.82 -1.92
C ALA A 164 -16.90 -4.86 -0.85
N GLU A 165 -15.60 -5.11 -0.68
CA GLU A 165 -15.06 -6.02 0.34
C GLU A 165 -14.89 -5.30 1.69
N SER A 166 -14.86 -6.07 2.78
CA SER A 166 -14.57 -5.52 4.11
C SER A 166 -13.15 -4.95 4.17
N THR A 167 -13.02 -3.72 4.66
CA THR A 167 -11.76 -3.04 4.88
C THR A 167 -11.15 -3.41 6.23
N LEU A 168 -9.89 -3.06 6.49
CA LEU A 168 -9.27 -3.23 7.80
C LEU A 168 -10.07 -2.49 8.88
N PHE A 169 -10.57 -1.29 8.58
CA PHE A 169 -11.45 -0.54 9.48
C PHE A 169 -12.69 -1.36 9.85
N ASP A 170 -13.44 -1.84 8.84
CA ASP A 170 -14.67 -2.61 9.06
C ASP A 170 -14.37 -3.90 9.86
N LEU A 171 -13.24 -4.57 9.58
CA LEU A 171 -12.85 -5.81 10.26
C LEU A 171 -12.45 -5.59 11.72
N VAL A 172 -11.72 -4.51 12.02
CA VAL A 172 -11.34 -4.14 13.38
C VAL A 172 -12.56 -3.68 14.18
N GLU A 173 -13.46 -2.90 13.57
CA GLU A 173 -14.73 -2.48 14.17
C GLU A 173 -15.59 -3.69 14.57
N ASN A 174 -15.83 -4.60 13.64
CA ASN A 174 -16.56 -5.84 13.90
C ASN A 174 -15.91 -6.72 15.00
N TRP A 175 -14.57 -6.71 15.09
CA TRP A 175 -13.87 -7.39 16.17
C TRP A 175 -14.08 -6.68 17.51
N LEU A 176 -13.98 -5.34 17.55
CA LEU A 176 -14.20 -4.54 18.76
C LEU A 176 -15.61 -4.71 19.32
N GLU A 177 -16.64 -4.75 18.49
CA GLU A 177 -18.04 -4.96 18.89
C GLU A 177 -18.28 -6.29 19.60
N ARG A 178 -17.47 -7.31 19.29
CA ARG A 178 -17.56 -8.65 19.90
C ARG A 178 -16.71 -8.79 21.15
N THR A 179 -16.01 -7.73 21.56
CA THR A 179 -15.09 -7.84 22.70
C THR A 179 -15.89 -8.06 23.98
N PRO A 180 -15.61 -9.13 24.75
CA PRO A 180 -16.48 -9.59 25.82
C PRO A 180 -16.66 -8.59 26.97
N PHE A 181 -15.87 -7.52 27.08
CA PHE A 181 -15.97 -6.55 28.18
C PHE A 181 -17.27 -5.74 28.18
N LEU A 182 -17.99 -5.65 27.05
CA LEU A 182 -19.21 -4.86 26.96
C LEU A 182 -20.36 -5.46 27.80
N GLU A 183 -20.50 -6.78 27.81
CA GLU A 183 -21.47 -7.52 28.63
C GLU A 183 -20.84 -8.82 29.18
N LEU A 184 -20.44 -8.80 30.46
CA LEU A 184 -19.89 -9.96 31.19
C LEU A 184 -20.89 -10.44 32.25
N ASN A 185 -21.74 -11.41 31.91
CA ASN A 185 -22.77 -11.93 32.82
C ASN A 185 -23.66 -10.81 33.40
N GLU A 186 -23.45 -10.43 34.67
CA GLU A 186 -24.16 -9.33 35.36
C GLU A 186 -23.47 -7.97 35.20
N PHE A 187 -22.22 -7.93 34.72
CA PHE A 187 -21.44 -6.70 34.57
C PHE A 187 -21.66 -6.07 33.18
N ARG A 188 -22.24 -4.87 33.17
CA ARG A 188 -22.40 -4.04 31.97
C ARG A 188 -21.43 -2.87 32.04
N PHE A 189 -20.36 -2.91 31.25
CA PHE A 189 -19.29 -1.91 31.33
C PHE A 189 -19.79 -0.48 31.10
N LEU A 190 -20.64 -0.25 30.10
CA LEU A 190 -21.13 1.09 29.78
C LEU A 190 -21.98 1.68 30.93
N GLN A 191 -22.78 0.85 31.60
CA GLN A 191 -23.58 1.30 32.74
C GLN A 191 -22.67 1.66 33.93
N ALA A 192 -21.73 0.77 34.27
CA ALA A 192 -20.76 1.03 35.34
C ALA A 192 -19.89 2.27 35.06
N TYR A 193 -19.53 2.50 33.79
CA TYR A 193 -18.79 3.69 33.37
C TYR A 193 -19.62 4.97 33.52
N GLN A 194 -20.89 4.96 33.09
CA GLN A 194 -21.80 6.10 33.26
C GLN A 194 -22.06 6.45 34.72
N GLU A 195 -22.11 5.47 35.60
CA GLU A 195 -22.29 5.69 37.05
C GLU A 195 -21.03 6.28 37.71
N ALA A 196 -19.84 6.08 37.13
CA ALA A 196 -18.57 6.48 37.70
C ALA A 196 -18.05 7.86 37.23
N VAL A 197 -18.59 8.42 36.14
CA VAL A 197 -18.21 9.71 35.52
C VAL A 197 -19.26 10.77 35.81
#